data_AF-A0A3G1B5A8-F1
#
_entry.id   AF-A0A3G1B5A8-F1
#
_cell.length_a   1.000
_cell.length_b   1.000
_cell.length_c   1.000
_cell.angle_alpha   90.00
_cell.angle_beta   90.00
_cell.angle_gamma   90.00
#
_symmetry.space_group_name_H-M   'P 1'
#
loop_
_entity.id
_entity.type
_entity.pdbx_description
1 polymer ?
#
loop_
_entity_poly.entity_id
_entity_poly.type
_entity_poly.pdbx_seq_one_letter_code
_entity_poly.pdbx_strand_id
1 'polypeptide(L)'
;MAIEIQTETWYLLWAIVIAVIVGLAIAVLKLQQKYKDAIGQLKERGKQSRQLGINEIKGGINQILGTFSLLNEYEEIMLLATTSGNASMDLIGVNQNSLDFIEIKTKGSPLTKGEKKVRRLIQEKMVNYRIVDADLPVDFKIEERTTQNNQQ
;
A
#
# COMPACT_ATOMS: atom_id res chain seq x y z
N MET A 1 49.53 -25.90 -53.18
CA MET A 1 49.32 -26.56 -51.86
C MET A 1 49.57 -25.60 -50.69
N ALA A 2 50.73 -24.93 -50.55
CA ALA A 2 50.98 -24.03 -49.41
C ALA A 2 50.14 -22.73 -49.41
N ILE A 3 49.88 -22.14 -50.59
CA ILE A 3 49.09 -20.88 -50.72
C ILE A 3 47.61 -21.11 -50.35
N GLU A 4 47.06 -22.28 -50.67
CA GLU A 4 45.67 -22.66 -50.44
C GLU A 4 45.36 -22.86 -48.95
N ILE A 5 46.31 -23.47 -48.21
CA ILE A 5 46.25 -23.62 -46.75
C ILE A 5 46.29 -22.25 -46.05
N GLN A 6 47.10 -21.31 -46.55
CA GLN A 6 47.22 -19.97 -45.96
C GLN A 6 45.92 -19.16 -46.13
N THR A 7 45.25 -19.26 -47.28
CA THR A 7 43.94 -18.61 -47.49
C THR A 7 42.86 -19.18 -46.58
N GLU A 8 42.78 -20.50 -46.39
CA GLU A 8 41.76 -21.12 -45.52
C GLU A 8 41.93 -20.73 -44.05
N THR A 9 43.16 -20.66 -43.55
CA THR A 9 43.42 -20.21 -42.16
C THR A 9 42.99 -18.77 -41.91
N TRP A 10 43.11 -17.89 -42.92
CA TRP A 10 42.66 -16.50 -42.83
C TRP A 10 41.12 -16.40 -42.77
N TYR A 11 40.42 -17.19 -43.58
CA TYR A 11 38.94 -17.25 -43.53
C TYR A 11 38.43 -17.77 -42.18
N LEU A 12 39.08 -18.79 -41.61
CA LEU A 12 38.72 -19.32 -40.29
C LEU A 12 38.91 -18.27 -39.17
N LEU A 13 40.00 -17.50 -39.22
CA LEU A 13 40.25 -16.41 -38.28
C LEU A 13 39.15 -15.33 -38.36
N TRP A 14 38.78 -14.90 -39.57
CA TRP A 14 37.69 -13.92 -39.75
C TRP A 14 36.33 -14.46 -39.32
N ALA A 15 36.04 -15.74 -39.57
CA ALA A 15 34.80 -16.38 -39.12
C ALA A 15 34.66 -16.37 -37.59
N ILE A 16 35.74 -16.64 -36.85
CA ILE A 16 35.76 -16.56 -35.39
C ILE A 16 35.52 -15.13 -34.91
N VAL A 17 36.19 -14.14 -35.52
CA VAL A 17 36.01 -12.72 -35.17
C VAL A 17 34.55 -12.29 -35.36
N ILE A 18 33.93 -12.66 -36.49
CA ILE A 18 32.52 -12.35 -36.77
C ILE A 18 31.60 -13.03 -35.75
N ALA A 19 31.83 -14.31 -35.43
CA ALA A 19 31.03 -15.05 -34.46
C ALA A 19 31.08 -14.40 -33.06
N VAL A 20 32.25 -13.93 -32.63
CA VAL A 20 32.40 -13.21 -31.35
C VAL A 20 31.65 -11.89 -31.37
N ILE A 21 31.76 -11.11 -32.46
CA ILE A 21 31.04 -9.83 -32.59
C ILE A 21 29.53 -10.04 -32.57
N VAL A 22 29.03 -11.04 -33.29
CA VAL A 22 27.60 -11.38 -33.31
C VAL A 22 27.13 -11.84 -31.92
N GLY A 23 27.92 -12.66 -31.23
CA GLY A 23 27.64 -13.10 -29.86
C GLY A 23 27.54 -11.91 -28.89
N LEU A 24 28.48 -10.97 -28.98
CA LEU A 24 28.47 -9.73 -28.20
C LEU A 24 27.26 -8.85 -28.53
N ALA A 25 26.92 -8.69 -29.82
CA ALA A 25 25.75 -7.93 -30.24
C ALA A 25 24.45 -8.51 -29.65
N ILE A 26 24.27 -9.83 -29.71
CA ILE A 26 23.12 -10.53 -29.11
C ILE A 26 23.09 -10.32 -27.59
N ALA A 27 24.25 -10.41 -26.91
CA ALA A 27 24.34 -10.19 -25.47
C ALA A 27 23.93 -8.76 -25.09
N VAL A 28 24.40 -7.76 -25.83
CA VAL A 28 24.04 -6.34 -25.63
C VAL A 28 22.54 -6.12 -25.84
N LEU A 29 21.96 -6.68 -26.90
CA LEU A 29 20.52 -6.57 -27.16
C LEU A 29 19.68 -7.19 -26.04
N LYS A 30 20.05 -8.38 -25.56
CA LYS A 30 19.38 -9.03 -24.42
C LYS A 30 19.50 -8.19 -23.15
N LEU A 31 20.66 -7.58 -22.91
CA LEU A 31 20.88 -6.72 -21.75
C LEU A 31 20.00 -5.46 -21.82
N GLN A 32 19.98 -4.79 -22.98
CA GLN A 32 19.12 -3.62 -23.21
C GLN A 32 17.63 -3.94 -23.02
N GLN A 33 17.18 -5.12 -23.46
CA GLN A 33 15.80 -5.55 -23.27
C GLN A 33 15.49 -5.73 -21.78
N LYS A 34 16.35 -6.43 -21.02
CA LYS A 34 16.20 -6.58 -19.56
C LYS A 34 16.16 -5.24 -18.84
N TYR A 35 16.99 -4.28 -19.23
CA TYR A 35 16.98 -2.94 -18.67
C TYR A 35 15.66 -2.21 -18.94
N LYS A 36 15.15 -2.27 -20.18
CA LYS A 36 13.85 -1.67 -20.54
C LYS A 36 12.70 -2.29 -19.74
N ASP A 37 12.69 -3.62 -19.61
CA ASP A 37 11.65 -4.33 -18.85
C ASP A 37 11.71 -3.97 -17.37
N ALA A 38 12.90 -3.91 -16.77
CA ALA A 38 13.09 -3.52 -15.38
C ALA A 38 12.63 -2.08 -15.12
N ILE A 39 12.99 -1.13 -16.00
CA ILE A 39 12.53 0.27 -15.91
C ILE A 39 11.02 0.36 -16.08
N GLY A 40 10.43 -0.42 -17.00
CA GLY A 40 8.99 -0.52 -17.20
C GLY A 40 8.27 -0.94 -15.91
N GLN A 41 8.72 -2.03 -15.29
CA GLN A 41 8.14 -2.52 -14.03
C GLN A 41 8.28 -1.52 -12.88
N LEU A 42 9.42 -0.84 -12.76
CA LEU A 42 9.61 0.19 -11.74
C LEU A 42 8.66 1.38 -11.94
N LYS A 43 8.46 1.81 -13.19
CA LYS A 43 7.53 2.89 -13.52
C LYS A 43 6.08 2.51 -13.22
N GLU A 44 5.69 1.26 -13.51
CA GLU A 44 4.37 0.75 -13.17
C GLU A 44 4.14 0.69 -11.66
N ARG A 45 5.10 0.14 -10.90
CA ARG A 45 5.06 0.14 -9.43
C ARG A 45 4.96 1.56 -8.87
N GLY A 46 5.75 2.49 -9.38
CA GLY A 46 5.68 3.90 -8.98
C GLY A 46 4.32 4.54 -9.24
N LYS A 47 3.71 4.25 -10.39
CA LYS A 47 2.35 4.71 -10.72
C LYS A 47 1.32 4.10 -9.77
N GLN A 48 1.43 2.81 -9.47
CA GLN A 48 0.55 2.11 -8.53
C GLN A 48 0.68 2.70 -7.12
N SER A 49 1.89 2.86 -6.59
CA SER A 49 2.12 3.47 -5.28
C SER A 49 1.60 4.91 -5.19
N ARG A 50 1.79 5.72 -6.24
CA ARG A 50 1.23 7.07 -6.28
C ARG A 50 -0.30 7.05 -6.26
N GLN A 51 -0.92 6.16 -7.04
CA GLN A 51 -2.37 6.01 -7.05
C GLN A 51 -2.91 5.55 -5.69
N LEU A 52 -2.21 4.62 -5.01
CA LEU A 52 -2.54 4.18 -3.66
C LEU A 52 -2.50 5.36 -2.68
N GLY A 53 -1.44 6.16 -2.68
CA GLY A 53 -1.34 7.34 -1.82
C GLY A 53 -2.42 8.39 -2.10
N ILE A 54 -2.76 8.64 -3.37
CA ILE A 54 -3.87 9.55 -3.72
C ILE A 54 -5.19 9.02 -3.18
N ASN A 55 -5.45 7.72 -3.32
CA ASN A 55 -6.68 7.10 -2.83
C ASN A 55 -6.77 7.16 -1.30
N GLU A 56 -5.65 6.95 -0.61
CA GLU A 56 -5.55 7.02 0.85
C GLU A 56 -5.83 8.44 1.37
N ILE A 57 -5.19 9.45 0.79
CA ILE A 57 -5.45 10.87 1.12
C ILE A 57 -6.92 11.21 0.88
N LYS A 58 -7.48 10.81 -0.27
CA LYS A 58 -8.89 11.06 -0.59
C LYS A 58 -9.83 10.36 0.41
N GLY A 59 -9.50 9.14 0.81
CA GLY A 59 -10.23 8.38 1.84
C GLY A 59 -10.24 9.13 3.17
N GLY A 60 -9.06 9.55 3.64
CA GLY A 60 -8.92 10.31 4.89
C GLY A 60 -9.67 11.64 4.87
N ILE A 61 -9.60 12.40 3.77
CA ILE A 61 -10.37 13.65 3.63
C ILE A 61 -11.89 13.37 3.69
N ASN A 62 -12.37 12.33 3.01
CA ASN A 62 -13.79 11.97 3.05
C ASN A 62 -14.23 11.57 4.45
N GLN A 63 -13.41 10.82 5.20
CA GLN A 63 -13.70 10.47 6.58
C GLN A 63 -13.80 11.74 7.45
N ILE A 64 -12.82 12.65 7.36
CA ILE A 64 -12.84 13.92 8.11
C ILE A 64 -14.11 14.73 7.79
N LEU A 65 -14.39 14.96 6.51
CA LEU A 65 -15.57 15.74 6.10
C LEU A 65 -16.88 15.07 6.50
N GLY A 66 -16.96 13.73 6.37
CA GLY A 66 -18.13 12.97 6.78
C GLY A 66 -18.34 13.05 8.31
N THR A 67 -17.28 12.91 9.10
CA THR A 67 -17.34 13.10 10.56
C THR A 67 -17.91 14.49 10.89
N PHE A 68 -17.39 15.56 10.28
CA PHE A 68 -17.91 16.91 10.53
C PHE A 68 -19.37 17.08 10.13
N SER A 69 -19.81 16.48 9.02
CA SER A 69 -21.22 16.57 8.62
C SER A 69 -22.18 15.91 9.60
N LEU A 70 -21.73 14.82 10.25
CA LEU A 70 -22.55 14.03 11.17
C LEU A 70 -22.68 14.68 12.56
N LEU A 71 -21.87 15.70 12.89
CA LEU A 71 -21.91 16.38 14.19
C LEU A 71 -23.24 17.08 14.47
N ASN A 72 -24.07 17.32 13.45
CA ASN A 72 -25.41 17.87 13.62
C ASN A 72 -26.48 16.79 13.83
N GLU A 73 -26.16 15.51 13.56
CA GLU A 73 -27.09 14.38 13.62
C GLU A 73 -26.95 13.57 14.91
N TYR A 74 -25.76 13.60 15.52
CA TYR A 74 -25.43 12.83 16.72
C TYR A 74 -25.01 13.76 17.85
N GLU A 75 -25.43 13.41 19.07
CA GLU A 75 -25.02 14.11 20.29
C GLU A 75 -23.56 13.79 20.64
N GLU A 76 -23.12 12.57 20.31
CA GLU A 76 -21.74 12.12 20.46
C GLU A 76 -21.27 11.36 19.22
N ILE A 77 -20.03 11.65 18.79
CA ILE A 77 -19.33 10.88 17.76
C ILE A 77 -18.01 10.38 18.33
N MET A 78 -17.83 9.07 18.34
CA MET A 78 -16.60 8.39 18.75
C MET A 78 -15.85 7.92 17.51
N LEU A 79 -14.59 8.33 17.37
CA LEU A 79 -13.71 7.83 16.32
C LEU A 79 -13.09 6.50 16.75
N LEU A 80 -13.18 5.49 15.89
CA LEU A 80 -12.61 4.17 16.18
C LEU A 80 -11.19 4.07 15.60
N ALA A 81 -10.20 4.03 16.49
CA ALA A 81 -8.85 3.67 16.13
C ALA A 81 -8.69 2.15 16.22
N THR A 82 -8.24 1.50 15.14
CA THR A 82 -8.00 0.06 15.14
C THR A 82 -6.52 -0.27 15.20
N THR A 83 -6.15 -1.19 16.09
CA THR A 83 -4.77 -1.69 16.23
C THR A 83 -4.41 -2.77 15.22
N SER A 84 -5.40 -3.31 14.49
CA SER A 84 -5.18 -4.19 13.34
C SER A 84 -5.36 -3.42 12.04
N GLY A 85 -4.52 -3.68 11.03
CA GLY A 85 -4.42 -2.88 9.80
C GLY A 85 -5.63 -2.91 8.86
N ASN A 86 -6.81 -3.34 9.32
CA ASN A 86 -8.05 -3.37 8.56
C ASN A 86 -9.23 -3.03 9.48
N ALA A 87 -9.32 -1.77 9.92
CA ALA A 87 -10.58 -1.25 10.46
C ALA A 87 -11.70 -1.53 9.46
N SER A 88 -12.81 -2.11 9.93
CA SER A 88 -14.00 -2.34 9.11
C SER A 88 -15.15 -1.41 9.53
N MET A 89 -14.81 -0.34 10.25
CA MET A 89 -15.73 0.59 10.89
C MET A 89 -14.97 1.87 11.28
N ASP A 90 -15.55 3.03 10.97
CA ASP A 90 -14.89 4.32 11.18
C ASP A 90 -15.32 5.01 12.47
N LEU A 91 -16.64 5.06 12.73
CA LEU A 91 -17.22 5.84 13.81
C LEU A 91 -18.35 5.09 14.53
N ILE A 92 -18.62 5.51 15.76
CA ILE A 92 -19.89 5.25 16.46
C ILE A 92 -20.55 6.59 16.71
N GLY A 93 -21.79 6.74 16.26
CA GLY A 93 -22.65 7.88 16.57
C GLY A 93 -23.67 7.49 17.65
N VAL A 94 -23.87 8.37 18.63
CA VAL A 94 -24.89 8.20 19.67
C VAL A 94 -25.82 9.41 19.66
N ASN A 95 -27.12 9.13 19.67
CA ASN A 95 -28.17 10.12 19.88
C ASN A 95 -29.20 9.56 20.87
N GLN A 96 -30.29 10.30 21.11
CA GLN A 96 -31.32 9.94 22.10
C GLN A 96 -31.98 8.57 21.87
N ASN A 97 -32.02 8.09 20.63
CA ASN A 97 -32.82 6.94 20.23
C ASN A 97 -31.99 5.77 19.69
N SER A 98 -30.75 6.02 19.24
CA SER A 98 -29.91 5.01 18.60
C SER A 98 -28.44 5.16 18.92
N LEU A 99 -27.77 4.02 18.83
CA LEU A 99 -26.33 3.92 18.66
C LEU A 99 -26.08 3.35 17.27
N ASP A 100 -25.44 4.14 16.43
CA ASP A 100 -25.21 3.80 15.03
C ASP A 100 -23.73 3.55 14.79
N PHE A 101 -23.44 2.45 14.08
CA PHE A 101 -22.12 2.13 13.58
C PHE A 101 -21.98 2.69 12.17
N ILE A 102 -21.00 3.56 11.97
CA ILE A 102 -20.90 4.37 10.76
C ILE A 102 -19.59 4.06 10.03
N GLU A 103 -19.72 3.83 8.72
CA GLU A 103 -18.62 3.62 7.77
C GLU A 103 -18.74 4.68 6.68
N ILE A 104 -17.71 5.50 6.49
CA ILE A 104 -17.67 6.57 5.51
C ILE A 104 -16.97 6.08 4.25
N LYS A 105 -17.74 5.87 3.18
CA LYS A 105 -17.20 5.51 1.86
C LYS A 105 -17.24 6.69 0.90
N THR A 106 -16.23 6.75 0.04
CA THR A 106 -16.33 7.58 -1.17
C THR A 106 -17.50 7.08 -2.02
N LYS A 107 -18.36 8.00 -2.51
CA LYS A 107 -19.51 7.66 -3.36
C LYS A 107 -19.13 6.70 -4.49
N GLY A 108 -19.87 5.59 -4.60
CA GLY A 108 -19.66 4.53 -5.59
C GLY A 108 -18.60 3.48 -5.21
N SER A 109 -17.89 3.64 -4.08
CA SER A 109 -16.93 2.63 -3.62
C SER A 109 -17.67 1.48 -2.92
N PRO A 110 -17.44 0.22 -3.33
CA PRO A 110 -18.10 -0.92 -2.69
C PRO A 110 -17.52 -1.20 -1.30
N LEU A 111 -18.32 -1.90 -0.48
CA LEU A 111 -17.84 -2.40 0.80
C LEU A 111 -16.81 -3.53 0.61
N THR A 112 -15.77 -3.53 1.43
CA THR A 112 -14.79 -4.63 1.50
C THR A 112 -15.40 -5.89 2.13
N LYS A 113 -14.68 -7.02 2.07
CA LYS A 113 -15.14 -8.27 2.71
C LYS A 113 -15.29 -8.13 4.23
N GLY A 114 -14.40 -7.38 4.88
CA GLY A 114 -14.44 -7.08 6.32
C GLY A 114 -15.66 -6.23 6.68
N GLU A 115 -15.83 -5.12 5.98
CA GLU A 115 -16.99 -4.21 6.14
C GLU A 115 -18.33 -4.94 5.93
N LYS A 116 -18.44 -5.78 4.89
CA LYS A 116 -19.64 -6.61 4.67
C LYS A 116 -19.94 -7.54 5.84
N LYS A 117 -18.90 -8.15 6.42
CA LYS A 117 -19.04 -9.03 7.59
C LYS A 117 -19.56 -8.25 8.79
N VAL A 118 -18.98 -7.08 9.07
CA VAL A 118 -19.40 -6.19 10.18
C VAL A 118 -20.84 -5.72 9.99
N ARG A 119 -21.18 -5.22 8.80
CA ARG A 119 -22.56 -4.82 8.47
C ARG A 119 -23.56 -5.93 8.73
N ARG A 120 -23.23 -7.16 8.30
CA ARG A 120 -24.09 -8.33 8.52
C ARG A 120 -24.30 -8.59 10.02
N LEU A 121 -23.24 -8.59 10.83
CA LEU A 121 -23.33 -8.79 12.27
C LEU A 121 -24.21 -7.74 12.95
N ILE A 122 -24.11 -6.48 12.52
CA ILE A 122 -24.96 -5.38 13.04
C ILE A 122 -26.42 -5.59 12.63
N GLN A 123 -26.68 -5.88 11.36
CA GLN A 123 -28.04 -6.09 10.83
C GLN A 123 -28.73 -7.29 11.46
N GLU A 124 -27.99 -8.35 11.76
CA GLU A 124 -28.46 -9.54 12.46
C GLU A 124 -28.55 -9.34 13.99
N LYS A 125 -28.30 -8.12 14.49
CA LYS A 125 -28.31 -7.75 15.91
C LYS A 125 -27.33 -8.58 16.77
N MET A 126 -26.26 -9.08 16.17
CA MET A 126 -25.19 -9.84 16.83
C MET A 126 -24.14 -8.91 17.44
N VAL A 127 -24.58 -7.88 18.17
CA VAL A 127 -23.74 -6.86 18.81
C VAL A 127 -23.96 -6.93 20.32
N ASN A 128 -22.87 -6.94 21.09
CA ASN A 128 -22.91 -7.08 22.54
C ASN A 128 -22.16 -5.95 23.23
N TYR A 129 -22.79 -5.33 24.23
CA TYR A 129 -22.09 -4.48 25.19
C TYR A 129 -21.41 -5.35 26.24
N ARG A 130 -20.11 -5.15 26.45
CA ARG A 130 -19.32 -5.93 27.43
C ARG A 130 -18.46 -4.99 28.24
N ILE A 131 -18.49 -5.17 29.56
CA ILE A 131 -17.55 -4.55 30.49
C ILE A 131 -16.44 -5.57 30.75
N VAL A 132 -15.19 -5.16 30.58
CA VAL A 132 -14.02 -6.00 30.82
C VAL A 132 -13.10 -5.24 31.75
N ASP A 133 -12.88 -5.78 32.94
CA ASP A 133 -11.92 -5.22 33.89
C ASP A 133 -10.49 -5.56 33.44
N ALA A 134 -9.58 -4.60 33.62
CA ALA A 134 -8.17 -4.78 33.28
C ALA A 134 -7.30 -4.16 34.38
N ASP A 135 -6.28 -4.91 34.80
CA ASP A 135 -5.25 -4.42 35.72
C ASP A 135 -4.15 -3.69 34.96
N LEU A 136 -3.64 -2.60 35.54
CA LEU A 136 -2.43 -1.95 35.04
C LEU A 136 -1.24 -2.90 35.20
N PRO A 137 -0.37 -3.02 34.19
CA PRO A 137 0.85 -3.80 34.32
C PRO A 137 1.73 -3.20 35.44
N VAL A 138 2.37 -4.08 36.22
CA VAL A 138 3.23 -3.69 37.35
C VAL A 138 4.35 -2.73 36.93
N ASP A 139 4.84 -2.88 35.69
CA ASP A 139 5.84 -2.00 35.10
C ASP A 139 5.35 -1.44 33.76
N PHE A 140 5.24 -0.11 33.69
CA PHE A 140 5.12 0.63 32.44
C PHE A 140 5.95 1.91 32.52
N LYS A 141 6.85 2.10 31.56
CA LYS A 141 7.74 3.27 31.51
C LYS A 141 7.28 4.18 30.38
N ILE A 142 6.83 5.37 30.73
CA ILE A 142 6.65 6.50 29.81
C ILE A 142 7.82 7.44 30.06
N GLU A 143 8.65 7.68 29.05
CA GLU A 143 9.74 8.64 29.13
C GLU A 143 9.46 9.77 28.15
N GLU A 144 9.44 11.00 28.65
CA GLU A 144 9.34 12.20 27.81
C GLU A 144 10.70 12.45 27.13
N ARG A 145 10.69 12.68 25.81
CA ARG A 145 11.92 13.02 25.08
C ARG A 145 12.34 14.44 25.46
N THR A 146 13.48 14.58 26.13
CA THR A 146 14.11 15.90 26.33
C THR A 146 14.72 16.39 25.02
N THR A 147 14.11 17.37 24.35
CA THR A 147 14.73 18.08 23.23
C THR A 147 15.80 19.02 23.79
N GLN A 148 17.07 18.68 23.61
CA GLN A 148 18.14 19.65 23.80
C GLN A 148 18.02 20.72 22.71
N ASN A 149 17.40 21.85 23.03
CA ASN A 149 17.57 23.07 22.28
C ASN A 149 19.03 23.51 22.42
N ASN A 150 19.90 23.06 21.50
CA ASN A 150 21.19 23.69 21.28
C ASN A 150 20.93 25.05 20.62
N GLN A 151 20.63 26.05 21.45
CA GLN A 151 20.95 27.43 21.12
C GLN A 151 22.45 27.60 21.41
N GLN A 152 23.25 27.67 20.36
CA GLN A 152 24.44 28.51 20.23
C GLN A 152 24.91 28.53 18.77
#